data_AF-A0A524KGQ4-F1
#
_entry.id   AF-A0A524KGQ4-F1
#
_cell.length_a   1.000
_cell.length_b   1.000
_cell.length_c   1.000
_cell.angle_alpha   90.00
_cell.angle_beta   90.00
_cell.angle_gamma   90.00
#
_symmetry.space_group_name_H-M   'P 1'
#
loop_
_entity.id
_entity.type
_entity.pdbx_description
1 polymer ?
#
loop_
_entity_poly.entity_id
_entity_poly.type
_entity_poly.pdbx_seq_one_letter_code
_entity_poly.pdbx_strand_id
1 'polypeptide(L)'
;MTEVIYRKPFPGIVAFTIAFLSQWLGHGAWAFIRGVFGDYHEAASLGVGAVGAGLIWFGLKRSEVPATWLGFLGALLVWVGWFEFTFEFYAGMFSIPTYTSPTNLPIQGGATVLMATMPIML
;
A
#
# COMPACT_ATOMS: atom_id res chain seq x y z
N MET A 1 -23.99 24.79 2.23
CA MET A 1 -22.84 24.27 1.46
C MET A 1 -22.57 22.79 1.72
N THR A 2 -22.75 22.29 2.94
CA THR A 2 -22.53 20.88 3.33
C THR A 2 -23.42 19.86 2.59
N GLU A 3 -24.70 20.15 2.41
CA GLU A 3 -25.66 19.27 1.70
C GLU A 3 -25.22 18.84 0.29
N VAL A 4 -24.45 19.70 -0.40
CA VAL A 4 -23.96 19.40 -1.76
C VAL A 4 -22.87 18.33 -1.73
N ILE A 5 -22.08 18.25 -0.67
CA ILE A 5 -20.94 17.32 -0.53
C ILE A 5 -21.40 15.92 -0.10
N TYR A 6 -22.52 15.81 0.65
CA TYR A 6 -23.05 14.54 1.14
C TYR A 6 -23.99 13.83 0.15
N ARG A 7 -24.48 14.52 -0.89
CA ARG A 7 -25.31 13.92 -1.93
C ARG A 7 -24.48 13.25 -3.03
N LYS A 8 -25.03 12.22 -3.66
CA LYS A 8 -24.45 11.59 -4.84
C LYS A 8 -24.16 12.65 -5.92
N PRO A 9 -23.03 12.57 -6.64
CA PRO A 9 -21.98 11.54 -6.58
C PRO A 9 -20.78 11.89 -5.68
N PHE A 10 -20.83 13.01 -4.95
CA PHE A 10 -19.63 13.61 -4.33
C PHE A 10 -18.89 12.73 -3.32
N PRO A 11 -19.54 12.00 -2.38
CA PRO A 11 -18.82 11.11 -1.47
C PRO A 11 -18.01 10.03 -2.20
N GLY A 12 -18.55 9.50 -3.30
CA GLY A 12 -17.87 8.50 -4.13
C GLY A 12 -16.67 9.09 -4.85
N ILE A 13 -16.78 10.31 -5.39
CA ILE A 13 -15.65 11.00 -6.03
C ILE A 13 -14.53 11.26 -5.02
N VAL A 14 -14.87 11.71 -3.81
CA VAL A 14 -13.88 11.94 -2.74
C VAL A 14 -13.19 10.63 -2.35
N ALA A 15 -13.95 9.56 -2.10
CA ALA A 15 -13.39 8.26 -1.75
C ALA A 15 -12.49 7.70 -2.87
N PHE A 16 -12.93 7.77 -4.13
CA PHE A 16 -12.14 7.37 -5.28
C PHE A 16 -10.85 8.17 -5.39
N THR A 17 -10.94 9.50 -5.26
CA THR A 17 -9.77 10.38 -5.36
C THR A 17 -8.75 10.05 -4.27
N ILE A 18 -9.20 9.88 -3.03
CA ILE A 18 -8.33 9.49 -1.91
C ILE A 18 -7.66 8.14 -2.20
N ALA A 19 -8.43 7.11 -2.57
CA ALA A 19 -7.90 5.78 -2.87
C ALA A 19 -6.91 5.78 -4.04
N PHE A 20 -7.23 6.50 -5.12
CA PHE A 20 -6.39 6.61 -6.31
C PHE A 20 -5.07 7.32 -5.99
N LEU A 21 -5.11 8.44 -5.28
CA LEU A 21 -3.89 9.16 -4.89
C LEU A 21 -3.02 8.38 -3.91
N SER A 22 -3.63 7.55 -3.06
CA SER A 22 -2.88 6.69 -2.14
C SER A 22 -2.03 5.62 -2.82
N GLN A 23 -2.35 5.20 -4.04
CA GLN A 23 -1.49 4.28 -4.81
C GLN A 23 -0.13 4.93 -5.13
N TRP A 24 -0.15 6.18 -5.60
CA TRP A 24 1.07 6.95 -5.91
C TRP A 24 1.87 7.24 -4.63
N LEU A 25 1.18 7.58 -3.55
CA LEU A 25 1.81 7.82 -2.25
C LEU A 25 2.45 6.54 -1.70
N GLY A 26 1.82 5.38 -1.88
CA GLY A 26 2.35 4.08 -1.45
C GLY A 26 3.71 3.78 -2.10
N HIS A 27 3.78 3.87 -3.43
CA HIS A 27 5.06 3.67 -4.15
C HIS A 27 6.12 4.71 -3.78
N GLY A 28 5.71 5.96 -3.54
CA GLY A 28 6.61 7.00 -3.02
C GLY A 28 7.15 6.66 -1.62
N ALA A 29 6.28 6.15 -0.73
CA ALA A 29 6.65 5.72 0.61
C ALA A 29 7.60 4.51 0.58
N TRP A 30 7.36 3.56 -0.33
CA TRP A 30 8.27 2.43 -0.54
C TRP A 30 9.66 2.87 -1.00
N ALA A 31 9.73 3.73 -2.03
CA ALA A 31 10.99 4.30 -2.50
C ALA A 31 11.72 5.08 -1.39
N PHE A 32 10.97 5.80 -0.56
CA PHE A 32 11.51 6.52 0.59
C PHE A 32 12.11 5.57 1.64
N ILE A 33 11.41 4.49 2.03
CA ILE A 33 11.91 3.52 3.01
C ILE A 33 13.23 2.91 2.52
N ARG A 34 13.30 2.47 1.26
CA ARG A 34 14.54 1.93 0.68
C ARG A 34 15.67 2.96 0.67
N GLY A 35 15.38 4.20 0.27
CA GLY A 35 16.37 5.26 0.20
C GLY A 35 16.94 5.69 1.55
N VAL A 36 16.11 5.71 2.60
CA VAL A 36 16.52 6.16 3.95
C VAL A 36 17.18 5.05 4.75
N PHE A 37 16.65 3.83 4.69
CA PHE A 37 17.10 2.73 5.54
C PHE A 37 18.13 1.81 4.87
N GLY A 38 18.32 1.90 3.55
CA GLY A 38 19.34 1.13 2.83
C GLY A 38 19.21 -0.37 3.10
N ASP A 39 20.26 -1.01 3.57
CA ASP A 39 20.28 -2.45 3.89
C ASP A 39 19.30 -2.84 5.01
N TYR A 40 18.86 -1.89 5.83
CA TYR A 40 17.89 -2.11 6.91
C TYR A 40 16.44 -1.91 6.46
N HIS A 41 16.17 -1.71 5.18
CA HIS A 41 14.83 -1.45 4.67
C HIS A 41 13.83 -2.56 5.03
N GLU A 42 14.25 -3.83 5.10
CA GLU A 42 13.38 -4.95 5.49
C GLU A 42 12.88 -4.79 6.94
N ALA A 43 13.80 -4.53 7.87
CA ALA A 43 13.46 -4.30 9.28
C ALA A 43 12.61 -3.02 9.46
N ALA A 44 12.92 -1.97 8.70
CA ALA A 44 12.13 -0.75 8.69
C ALA A 44 10.71 -1.01 8.19
N SER A 45 10.55 -1.81 7.13
CA SER A 45 9.26 -2.15 6.52
C SER A 45 8.38 -2.98 7.47
N LEU A 46 8.99 -3.95 8.18
CA LEU A 46 8.30 -4.66 9.27
C LEU A 46 7.80 -3.71 10.35
N GLY A 47 8.62 -2.74 10.76
CA GLY A 47 8.24 -1.70 11.71
C GLY A 47 7.10 -0.80 11.23
N VAL A 48 7.15 -0.34 9.96
CA VAL A 48 6.09 0.47 9.34
C VAL A 48 4.76 -0.28 9.36
N GLY A 49 4.76 -1.55 8.94
CA GLY A 49 3.53 -2.34 8.95
C GLY A 49 3.03 -2.62 10.37
N ALA A 50 3.92 -2.80 11.35
CA ALA A 50 3.52 -2.95 12.76
C ALA A 50 2.85 -1.68 13.31
N VAL A 51 3.35 -0.49 12.96
CA VAL A 51 2.68 0.79 13.26
C VAL A 51 1.31 0.85 12.60
N GLY A 52 1.20 0.44 11.34
CA GLY A 52 -0.07 0.35 10.62
C GLY A 52 -1.09 -0.56 11.32
N ALA A 53 -0.68 -1.77 11.70
CA ALA A 53 -1.51 -2.72 12.44
C ALA A 53 -1.94 -2.14 13.80
N GLY A 54 -1.05 -1.40 14.49
CA GLY A 54 -1.37 -0.69 15.72
C GLY A 54 -2.44 0.40 15.54
N LEU A 55 -2.39 1.16 14.45
CA LEU A 55 -3.42 2.17 14.12
C LEU A 55 -4.78 1.51 13.87
N ILE A 56 -4.82 0.41 13.10
CA ILE A 56 -6.05 -0.36 12.87
C ILE A 56 -6.63 -0.84 14.20
N TRP A 57 -5.79 -1.47 15.03
CA TRP A 57 -6.20 -1.99 16.33
C TRP A 57 -6.78 -0.91 17.24
N PHE A 58 -6.14 0.25 17.28
CA PHE A 58 -6.62 1.40 18.06
C PHE A 58 -7.92 1.98 17.49
N GLY A 59 -8.07 1.97 16.16
CA GLY A 59 -9.28 2.42 15.45
C GLY A 59 -10.53 1.61 15.78
N LEU A 60 -10.39 0.31 16.09
CA LEU A 60 -11.51 -0.58 16.43
C LEU A 60 -12.34 -0.09 17.64
N LYS A 61 -11.75 0.72 18.52
CA LYS A 61 -12.40 1.24 19.74
C LYS A 61 -12.87 2.70 19.60
N ARG A 62 -12.81 3.27 18.40
CA ARG A 62 -13.13 4.68 18.14
C ARG A 62 -14.50 4.83 17.49
N SER A 63 -15.02 6.06 17.49
CA SER A 63 -16.22 6.41 16.72
C SER A 63 -15.96 6.29 15.22
N GLU A 64 -17.04 6.22 14.44
CA GLU A 64 -17.02 5.93 13.00
C GLU A 64 -15.95 6.72 12.22
N VAL A 65 -15.97 8.06 12.28
CA VAL A 65 -15.06 8.89 11.48
C VAL A 65 -13.58 8.68 11.85
N PRO A 66 -13.14 8.75 13.12
CA PRO A 66 -11.76 8.41 13.47
C PRO A 66 -11.38 6.97 13.15
N ALA A 67 -12.30 6.01 13.33
CA ALA A 67 -12.05 4.61 13.00
C ALA A 67 -11.82 4.42 11.50
N THR A 68 -12.58 5.09 10.63
CA THR A 68 -12.37 5.08 9.17
C THR A 68 -10.99 5.59 8.80
N TRP A 69 -10.55 6.72 9.35
CA TRP A 69 -9.23 7.28 9.05
C TRP A 69 -8.09 6.43 9.58
N LEU A 70 -8.20 5.91 10.79
CA LEU A 70 -7.19 5.03 11.39
C LEU A 70 -7.10 3.69 10.65
N GLY A 71 -8.24 3.14 10.24
CA GLY A 71 -8.29 1.93 9.41
C GLY A 71 -7.66 2.17 8.04
N PHE A 72 -8.02 3.26 7.38
CA PHE A 72 -7.47 3.62 6.07
C PHE A 72 -5.96 3.85 6.09
N LEU A 73 -5.47 4.73 6.97
CA LEU A 73 -4.04 5.02 7.08
C LEU A 73 -3.27 3.80 7.58
N GLY A 74 -3.83 3.07 8.54
CA GLY A 74 -3.22 1.85 9.05
C GLY A 74 -3.08 0.77 7.98
N ALA A 75 -4.10 0.57 7.15
CA ALA A 75 -4.06 -0.36 6.03
C ALA A 75 -3.01 0.04 4.98
N LEU A 76 -2.86 1.34 4.69
CA LEU A 76 -1.81 1.83 3.78
C LEU A 76 -0.40 1.52 4.32
N LEU A 77 -0.16 1.72 5.63
CA LEU A 77 1.14 1.41 6.23
C LEU A 77 1.42 -0.10 6.26
N VAL A 78 0.39 -0.92 6.52
CA VAL A 78 0.52 -2.39 6.42
C VAL A 78 0.81 -2.81 4.98
N TRP A 79 0.16 -2.19 3.99
CA TRP A 79 0.44 -2.47 2.59
C TRP A 79 1.89 -2.19 2.21
N VAL A 80 2.37 -0.96 2.45
CA VAL A 80 3.74 -0.56 2.13
C VAL A 80 4.77 -1.36 2.94
N GLY A 81 4.52 -1.58 4.22
CA GLY A 81 5.47 -2.22 5.12
C GLY A 81 5.52 -3.74 5.01
N TRP A 82 4.39 -4.41 4.85
CA TRP A 82 4.34 -5.88 4.86
C TRP A 82 4.10 -6.45 3.47
N PHE A 83 3.15 -5.94 2.70
CA PHE A 83 2.81 -6.54 1.40
C PHE A 83 3.85 -6.21 0.32
N GLU A 84 4.17 -4.93 0.10
CA GLU A 84 5.14 -4.50 -0.92
C GLU A 84 6.53 -5.11 -0.66
N PHE A 85 6.97 -5.09 0.60
CA PHE A 85 8.17 -5.81 1.04
C PHE A 85 8.10 -7.32 0.76
N THR A 86 7.01 -8.01 1.11
CA THR A 86 6.90 -9.47 0.92
C THR A 86 7.06 -9.86 -0.55
N PHE A 87 6.48 -9.08 -1.47
CA PHE A 87 6.62 -9.35 -2.91
C PHE A 87 8.06 -9.19 -3.39
N GLU A 88 8.78 -8.15 -2.94
CA GLU A 88 10.19 -7.98 -3.26
C GLU A 88 11.07 -9.06 -2.62
N PHE A 89 10.81 -9.40 -1.36
CA PHE A 89 11.51 -10.45 -0.63
C PHE A 89 11.41 -11.80 -1.36
N TYR A 90 10.21 -12.22 -1.74
CA TYR A 90 10.03 -13.47 -2.48
C TYR A 90 10.59 -13.39 -3.91
N ALA A 91 10.50 -12.24 -4.57
CA ALA A 91 11.14 -12.06 -5.88
C ALA A 91 12.66 -12.23 -5.80
N GLY A 92 13.31 -11.71 -4.75
CA GLY A 92 14.73 -11.92 -4.47
C GLY A 92 15.05 -13.38 -4.12
N MET A 93 14.30 -13.96 -3.19
CA MET A 93 14.47 -15.36 -2.74
C MET A 93 14.40 -16.35 -3.90
N PHE A 94 13.44 -16.18 -4.81
CA PHE A 94 13.27 -17.06 -5.97
C PHE A 94 14.00 -16.59 -7.23
N SER A 95 14.81 -15.53 -7.13
CA SER A 95 15.56 -14.96 -8.26
C SER A 95 14.68 -14.65 -9.48
N ILE A 96 13.49 -14.10 -9.25
CA ILE A 96 12.55 -13.75 -10.32
C ILE A 96 13.15 -12.59 -11.13
N PRO A 97 13.41 -12.79 -12.44
CA PRO A 97 14.07 -11.77 -13.25
C PRO A 97 13.12 -10.61 -13.54
N THR A 98 13.71 -9.44 -13.80
CA THR A 98 12.99 -8.29 -14.35
C THR A 98 12.78 -8.51 -15.85
N TYR A 99 11.54 -8.43 -16.32
CA TYR A 99 11.21 -8.57 -17.73
C TYR A 99 11.04 -7.19 -18.37
N THR A 100 11.23 -7.09 -19.68
CA THR A 100 10.91 -5.88 -20.43
C THR A 100 9.76 -6.18 -21.38
N SER A 101 8.71 -5.37 -21.33
CA SER A 101 7.57 -5.51 -22.24
C SER A 101 7.98 -5.19 -23.69
N PRO A 102 7.17 -5.60 -24.70
CA PRO A 102 7.38 -5.18 -26.09
C PRO A 102 7.40 -3.65 -26.30
N THR A 103 6.82 -2.89 -25.36
CA THR A 103 6.83 -1.41 -25.35
C THR A 103 8.04 -0.83 -24.62
N ASN A 104 9.03 -1.65 -24.28
CA ASN A 104 10.25 -1.27 -23.58
C ASN A 104 10.04 -0.75 -22.14
N LEU A 105 8.97 -1.21 -21.47
CA LEU A 105 8.70 -0.89 -20.07
C LEU A 105 9.20 -2.03 -19.16
N PRO A 106 10.01 -1.73 -18.12
CA PRO A 106 10.48 -2.74 -17.19
C PRO A 106 9.36 -3.20 -16.27
N ILE A 107 9.27 -4.51 -16.06
CA ILE A 107 8.39 -5.19 -15.11
C ILE A 107 9.27 -5.83 -14.05
N GLN A 108 9.25 -5.25 -12.85
CA GLN A 108 10.07 -5.72 -11.73
C GLN A 108 9.59 -7.10 -11.23
N GLY A 109 10.52 -7.89 -10.69
CA GLY A 109 10.22 -9.22 -10.15
C GLY A 109 9.11 -9.19 -9.08
N GLY A 110 9.15 -8.22 -8.16
CA GLY A 110 8.12 -8.06 -7.13
C GLY A 110 6.72 -7.83 -7.70
N ALA A 111 6.59 -6.99 -8.73
CA ALA A 111 5.31 -6.78 -9.41
C ALA A 111 4.81 -8.06 -10.09
N THR A 112 5.71 -8.89 -10.62
CA THR A 112 5.35 -10.19 -11.23
C THR A 112 4.79 -11.15 -10.17
N VAL A 113 5.41 -11.19 -8.99
CA VAL A 113 4.92 -12.00 -7.86
C VAL A 113 3.53 -11.53 -7.41
N LEU A 114 3.33 -10.21 -7.27
CA LEU A 114 2.03 -9.63 -6.95
C LEU A 114 0.96 -10.00 -7.99
N MET A 115 1.28 -9.91 -9.29
CA MET A 115 0.34 -10.29 -10.35
C MET A 115 0.03 -11.79 -10.33
N ALA A 116 1.00 -12.64 -9.99
CA ALA A 116 0.80 -14.08 -9.88
C ALA A 116 -0.12 -14.46 -8.71
N THR A 117 -0.21 -13.63 -7.66
CA THR A 117 -1.13 -13.86 -6.52
C THR A 117 -2.55 -13.36 -6.74
N MET A 118 -2.81 -12.56 -7.79
CA MET A 118 -4.14 -11.99 -8.06
C MET A 118 -5.29 -13.01 -8.12
N PRO A 119 -5.13 -14.21 -8.72
CA PRO A 119 -6.22 -15.20 -8.74
C PRO A 119 -6.63 -15.73 -7.37
N ILE A 120 -5.77 -15.60 -6.36
CA ILE A 120 -6.02 -16.05 -4.99
C ILE A 120 -6.58 -14.90 -4.12
N MET A 121 -6.32 -13.65 -4.51
CA MET A 121 -6.70 -12.45 -3.76
C MET A 121 -8.08 -11.88 -4.15
N LEU A 122 -8.73 -12.42 -5.18
CA LEU A 122 -10.07 -12.04 -5.67
C LEU A 122 -11.13 -13.04 -5.20
#